data_AF-A0A1S2MGD5-F1
#
_entry.id   AF-A0A1S2MGD5-F1
#
_cell.length_a   1.000
_cell.length_b   1.000
_cell.length_c   1.000
_cell.angle_alpha   90.00
_cell.angle_beta   90.00
_cell.angle_gamma   90.00
#
_symmetry.space_group_name_H-M   'P 1'
#
loop_
_entity.id
_entity.type
_entity.pdbx_description
1 polymer ?
#
loop_
_entity_poly.entity_id
_entity_poly.type
_entity_poly.pdbx_seq_one_letter_code
_entity_poly.pdbx_strand_id
1 'polypeptide(L)'
;MNKENLKASESYMKICDDIKEYEMIEFQRAYNEHEEVFDSNLKCDLAYTTKGDDEEFEIQVSLDLKNNRLIRELSHLYDNYIECDYFDSWYDIALMTEYLNFDDLIMTDVDVDELQETFNKKHAKY
;
A
#
# COMPACT_ATOMS: atom_id res chain seq x y z
N MET A 1 24.49 -19.58 9.91
CA MET A 1 23.30 -18.72 9.68
C MET A 1 23.50 -17.45 10.51
N ASN A 2 23.59 -16.28 9.87
CA ASN A 2 23.94 -15.02 10.53
C ASN A 2 22.75 -14.45 11.32
N LYS A 3 23.01 -13.77 12.45
CA LYS A 3 21.97 -13.17 13.31
C LYS A 3 21.06 -12.16 12.59
N GLU A 4 21.57 -11.49 11.56
CA GLU A 4 20.80 -10.55 10.73
C GLU A 4 19.75 -11.26 9.87
N ASN A 5 20.06 -12.46 9.34
CA ASN A 5 19.10 -13.24 8.55
C ASN A 5 17.96 -13.81 9.41
N LEU A 6 18.23 -14.08 10.69
CA LEU A 6 17.21 -14.50 11.65
C LEU A 6 16.20 -13.37 11.92
N LYS A 7 16.69 -12.14 12.13
CA LYS A 7 15.84 -10.97 12.34
C LYS A 7 14.97 -10.63 11.12
N ALA A 8 15.54 -10.67 9.92
CA ALA A 8 14.78 -10.44 8.69
C ALA A 8 13.69 -11.50 8.49
N SER A 9 13.98 -12.77 8.79
CA SER A 9 12.99 -13.85 8.73
C SER A 9 11.87 -13.67 9.76
N GLU A 10 12.17 -13.25 10.98
CA GLU A 10 11.17 -12.98 12.02
C GLU A 10 10.27 -11.79 11.62
N SER A 11 10.86 -10.70 11.14
CA SER A 11 10.10 -9.55 10.63
C SER A 11 9.19 -9.91 9.47
N TYR A 12 9.69 -10.71 8.50
CA TYR A 12 8.87 -11.15 7.37
C TYR A 12 7.65 -11.96 7.80
N MET A 13 7.83 -12.90 8.73
CA MET A 13 6.70 -13.70 9.24
C MET A 13 5.69 -12.82 9.97
N LYS A 14 6.16 -11.88 10.81
CA LYS A 14 5.26 -10.93 11.49
C LYS A 14 4.48 -10.07 10.49
N ILE A 15 5.14 -9.51 9.48
CA ILE A 15 4.49 -8.73 8.42
C ILE A 15 3.40 -9.54 7.73
N CYS A 16 3.69 -10.80 7.38
CA CYS A 16 2.70 -11.68 6.77
C CYS A 16 1.50 -11.92 7.69
N ASP A 17 1.73 -12.20 8.97
CA ASP A 17 0.66 -12.48 9.94
C ASP A 17 -0.20 -11.24 10.19
N ASP A 18 0.42 -10.07 10.37
CA ASP A 18 -0.27 -8.79 10.55
C ASP A 18 -1.17 -8.45 9.35
N ILE A 19 -0.67 -8.61 8.11
CA ILE A 19 -1.45 -8.35 6.89
C ILE A 19 -2.64 -9.32 6.77
N LYS A 20 -2.42 -10.61 7.07
CA LYS A 20 -3.50 -11.60 7.06
C LYS A 20 -4.60 -11.27 8.07
N GLU A 21 -4.21 -10.86 9.26
CA GLU A 21 -5.14 -10.44 10.30
C GLU A 21 -5.92 -9.19 9.86
N TYR A 22 -5.22 -8.17 9.35
CA TYR A 22 -5.82 -6.95 8.81
C TYR A 22 -6.86 -7.25 7.74
N GLU A 23 -6.52 -8.02 6.71
CA GLU A 23 -7.45 -8.30 5.62
C GLU A 23 -8.62 -9.20 6.04
N MET A 24 -8.42 -10.07 7.03
CA MET A 24 -9.50 -10.83 7.63
C MET A 24 -10.47 -9.89 8.37
N ILE A 25 -9.96 -8.91 9.12
CA ILE A 25 -10.77 -7.97 9.89
C ILE A 25 -11.52 -7.01 8.97
N GLU A 26 -10.82 -6.37 8.03
CA GLU A 26 -11.39 -5.32 7.17
C GLU A 26 -12.21 -5.88 6.00
N PHE A 27 -11.74 -6.96 5.37
CA PHE A 27 -12.34 -7.48 4.14
C PHE A 27 -12.96 -8.87 4.27
N GLN A 28 -12.91 -9.48 5.46
CA GLN A 28 -13.36 -10.86 5.69
C GLN A 28 -12.67 -11.87 4.77
N ARG A 29 -11.44 -11.56 4.31
CA ARG A 29 -10.66 -12.48 3.47
C ARG A 29 -10.05 -13.57 4.33
N ALA A 30 -10.37 -14.82 4.01
CA ALA A 30 -9.73 -15.97 4.62
C ALA A 30 -8.57 -16.46 3.72
N TYR A 31 -7.36 -16.49 4.26
CA TYR A 31 -6.21 -17.08 3.59
C TYR A 31 -6.22 -18.60 3.74
N ASN A 32 -5.83 -19.30 2.68
CA ASN A 32 -5.53 -20.73 2.78
C ASN A 32 -4.07 -20.99 3.20
N GLU A 33 -3.77 -22.22 3.63
CA GLU A 33 -2.45 -22.60 4.17
C GLU A 33 -1.29 -22.53 3.15
N HIS A 34 -1.60 -22.45 1.86
CA HIS A 34 -0.63 -22.38 0.77
C HIS A 34 -0.58 -21.01 0.09
N GLU A 35 -1.36 -20.06 0.58
CA GLU A 35 -1.47 -18.73 0.00
C GLU A 35 -0.39 -17.82 0.57
N GLU A 36 0.40 -17.26 -0.34
CA GLU A 36 1.41 -16.26 -0.02
C GLU A 36 0.77 -14.86 0.02
N VAL A 37 1.20 -14.04 0.97
CA VAL A 37 0.76 -12.64 1.09
C VAL A 37 1.35 -11.78 -0.01
N PHE A 38 2.61 -12.06 -0.35
CA PHE A 38 3.38 -11.31 -1.33
C PHE A 38 3.45 -12.06 -2.65
N ASP A 39 3.48 -11.30 -3.75
CA ASP A 39 3.80 -11.83 -5.06
C ASP A 39 5.30 -12.18 -5.20
N SER A 40 5.67 -12.69 -6.37
CA SER A 40 7.07 -13.02 -6.69
C SER A 40 8.04 -11.83 -6.64
N ASN A 41 7.53 -10.60 -6.61
CA ASN A 41 8.32 -9.37 -6.51
C ASN A 41 8.40 -8.82 -5.07
N LEU A 42 7.85 -9.54 -4.09
CA LEU A 42 7.68 -9.11 -2.72
C LEU A 42 6.78 -7.87 -2.59
N LYS A 43 5.75 -7.80 -3.44
CA LYS A 43 4.71 -6.77 -3.39
C LYS A 43 3.37 -7.37 -2.93
N CYS A 44 2.65 -6.62 -2.10
CA CYS A 44 1.31 -6.97 -1.62
C CYS A 44 0.40 -5.75 -1.73
N ASP A 45 -0.79 -5.93 -2.29
CA ASP A 45 -1.82 -4.90 -2.34
C ASP A 45 -2.56 -4.89 -1.00
N LEU A 46 -2.71 -3.72 -0.38
CA LEU A 46 -3.27 -3.58 0.97
C LEU A 46 -4.65 -2.93 0.98
N ALA A 47 -4.89 -1.96 0.11
CA ALA A 47 -6.16 -1.26 0.05
C ALA A 47 -6.45 -0.79 -1.38
N TYR A 48 -7.73 -0.78 -1.71
CA TYR A 48 -8.24 -0.20 -2.94
C TYR A 48 -9.51 0.59 -2.64
N THR A 49 -9.62 1.80 -3.18
CA THR A 49 -10.84 2.61 -3.07
C THR A 49 -10.93 3.62 -4.22
N THR A 50 -12.07 4.29 -4.32
CA THR A 50 -12.28 5.43 -5.21
C THR A 50 -12.52 6.72 -4.40
N LYS A 51 -12.12 7.86 -4.95
CA LYS A 51 -12.35 9.20 -4.37
C LYS A 51 -12.84 10.19 -5.46
N GLY A 52 -13.46 11.27 -4.99
CA GLY A 52 -14.06 12.32 -5.82
C GLY A 52 -15.56 12.17 -5.97
N ASP A 53 -16.23 13.26 -6.35
CA ASP A 53 -17.70 13.31 -6.47
C ASP A 53 -18.25 12.26 -7.46
N ASP A 54 -17.51 12.02 -8.55
CA ASP A 54 -17.83 11.03 -9.58
C ASP A 54 -16.88 9.81 -9.53
N GLU A 55 -16.22 9.56 -8.39
CA GLU A 55 -15.26 8.45 -8.20
C GLU A 55 -14.10 8.46 -9.24
N GLU A 56 -13.71 9.65 -9.69
CA GLU A 56 -12.76 9.83 -10.79
C GLU A 56 -11.32 9.41 -10.48
N PHE A 57 -10.99 9.27 -9.19
CA PHE A 57 -9.68 8.82 -8.73
C PHE A 57 -9.78 7.44 -8.12
N GLU A 58 -8.93 6.53 -8.61
CA GLU A 58 -8.67 5.24 -7.97
C GLU A 58 -7.45 5.39 -7.07
N ILE A 59 -7.54 4.87 -5.84
CA ILE A 59 -6.42 4.80 -4.91
C ILE A 59 -6.07 3.33 -4.71
N GLN A 60 -4.86 2.95 -5.12
CA GLN A 60 -4.28 1.65 -4.84
C GLN A 60 -3.12 1.82 -3.84
N VAL A 61 -3.23 1.15 -2.70
CA VAL A 61 -2.16 1.10 -1.70
C VAL A 61 -1.48 -0.26 -1.76
N SER A 62 -0.16 -0.27 -1.80
CA SER A 62 0.62 -1.51 -1.86
C SER A 62 1.92 -1.41 -1.07
N LEU A 63 2.31 -2.50 -0.42
CA LEU A 63 3.57 -2.64 0.29
C LEU A 63 4.59 -3.37 -0.60
N ASP A 64 5.73 -2.73 -0.83
CA ASP A 64 6.85 -3.23 -1.62
C ASP A 64 8.03 -3.51 -0.68
N LEU A 65 8.15 -4.75 -0.21
CA LEU A 65 9.21 -5.16 0.72
C LEU A 65 10.59 -5.19 0.07
N LYS A 66 10.66 -5.32 -1.25
CA LYS A 66 11.93 -5.33 -1.97
C LYS A 66 12.60 -3.96 -1.91
N ASN A 67 11.81 -2.89 -1.92
CA ASN A 67 12.29 -1.51 -1.85
C ASN A 67 11.97 -0.82 -0.51
N ASN A 68 11.52 -1.59 0.50
CA ASN A 68 11.11 -1.10 1.82
C ASN A 68 10.20 0.14 1.76
N ARG A 69 9.09 0.06 1.03
CA ARG A 69 8.19 1.21 0.89
C ARG A 69 6.73 0.84 0.82
N LEU A 70 5.89 1.75 1.33
CA LEU A 70 4.45 1.76 1.11
C LEU A 70 4.18 2.73 -0.04
N ILE A 71 3.40 2.30 -1.03
CA ILE A 71 3.11 3.05 -2.24
C ILE A 71 1.61 3.35 -2.25
N ARG A 72 1.24 4.62 -2.39
CA ARG A 72 -0.12 5.07 -2.65
C ARG A 72 -0.17 5.64 -4.05
N GLU A 73 -0.80 4.92 -4.96
CA GLU A 73 -1.01 5.36 -6.34
C GLU A 73 -2.43 5.91 -6.50
N LEU A 74 -2.53 7.19 -6.84
CA LEU A 74 -3.77 7.87 -7.20
C LEU A 74 -3.83 7.93 -8.73
N SER A 75 -4.70 7.13 -9.33
CA SER A 75 -4.87 7.06 -10.78
C SER A 75 -6.10 7.82 -11.21
N HIS A 76 -5.95 8.63 -12.25
CA HIS A 76 -7.04 9.30 -12.96
C HIS A 76 -6.94 8.91 -14.44
N LEU A 77 -8.02 9.09 -15.21
CA LEU A 77 -8.17 8.65 -16.60
C LEU A 77 -6.95 8.90 -17.53
N TYR A 78 -6.14 9.93 -17.24
CA TYR A 78 -5.02 10.36 -18.08
C TYR A 78 -3.67 10.48 -17.38
N ASP A 79 -3.62 10.41 -16.06
CA ASP A 79 -2.39 10.65 -15.29
C ASP A 79 -2.49 9.95 -13.93
N ASN A 80 -1.32 9.59 -13.39
CA ASN A 80 -1.20 9.00 -12.07
C ASN A 80 -0.30 9.87 -11.19
N TYR A 81 -0.63 9.94 -9.90
CA TYR A 81 0.21 10.51 -8.86
C TYR A 81 0.63 9.40 -7.90
N ILE A 82 1.91 9.36 -7.53
CA ILE A 82 2.46 8.32 -6.67
C ILE A 82 3.09 8.98 -5.44
N GLU A 83 2.64 8.58 -4.28
CA GLU A 83 3.22 8.88 -2.99
C GLU A 83 3.89 7.63 -2.43
N CYS A 84 5.04 7.80 -1.77
CA CYS A 84 5.81 6.69 -1.21
C CYS A 84 6.32 7.03 0.19
N ASP A 85 6.00 6.18 1.16
CA ASP A 85 6.66 6.15 2.47
C ASP A 85 7.77 5.12 2.46
N TYR A 86 8.98 5.51 2.85
CA TYR A 86 10.15 4.63 2.87
C TYR A 86 10.50 4.24 4.31
N PHE A 87 10.91 2.99 4.48
CA PHE A 87 11.30 2.41 5.76
C PHE A 87 12.78 2.00 5.72
N ASP A 88 13.48 2.16 6.84
CA ASP A 88 14.90 1.80 6.94
C ASP A 88 15.10 0.28 6.95
N SER A 89 14.11 -0.48 7.45
CA SER A 89 14.22 -1.93 7.59
C SER A 89 12.87 -2.65 7.60
N TRP A 90 12.92 -3.98 7.41
CA TRP A 90 11.73 -4.84 7.60
C TRP A 90 11.24 -4.86 9.04
N TYR A 91 12.08 -4.49 10.02
CA TYR A 91 11.62 -4.34 11.40
C TYR A 91 10.67 -3.15 11.53
N ASP A 92 10.98 -2.01 10.90
CA ASP A 92 10.13 -0.83 10.93
C ASP A 92 8.81 -1.09 10.18
N ILE A 93 8.87 -1.84 9.08
CA ILE A 93 7.68 -2.29 8.37
C ILE A 93 6.82 -3.19 9.28
N ALA A 94 7.44 -4.14 10.00
CA ALA A 94 6.71 -5.03 10.91
C ALA A 94 6.06 -4.30 12.10
N LEU A 95 6.60 -3.14 12.50
CA LEU A 95 5.97 -2.27 13.50
C LEU A 95 4.79 -1.50 12.90
N MET A 96 4.92 -1.02 11.66
CA MET A 96 3.84 -0.34 10.95
C MET A 96 2.68 -1.29 10.67
N THR A 97 2.96 -2.53 10.25
CA THR A 97 1.92 -3.49 9.88
C THR A 97 1.05 -3.94 11.05
N GLU A 98 1.55 -3.84 12.29
CA GLU A 98 0.79 -4.16 13.51
C GLU A 98 -0.45 -3.27 13.69
N TYR A 99 -0.45 -2.09 13.07
CA TYR A 99 -1.49 -1.07 13.23
C TYR A 99 -2.12 -0.70 11.87
N LEU A 100 -2.12 -1.62 10.90
CA LEU A 100 -2.81 -1.38 9.62
C LEU A 100 -4.27 -1.04 9.86
N ASN A 101 -4.70 0.06 9.27
CA ASN A 101 -6.06 0.52 9.27
C ASN A 101 -6.39 1.03 7.87
N PHE A 102 -7.57 0.69 7.34
CA PHE A 102 -7.94 1.05 5.98
C PHE A 102 -7.95 2.56 5.77
N ASP A 103 -8.56 3.32 6.68
CA ASP A 103 -8.69 4.78 6.55
C ASP A 103 -7.31 5.45 6.53
N ASP A 104 -6.40 5.01 7.41
CA ASP A 104 -5.02 5.53 7.46
C ASP A 104 -4.22 5.18 6.20
N LEU A 105 -4.42 3.99 5.63
CA LEU A 105 -3.73 3.56 4.41
C LEU A 105 -4.11 4.43 3.20
N ILE A 106 -5.39 4.76 3.06
CA ILE A 106 -5.92 5.55 1.93
C ILE A 106 -5.83 7.07 2.12
N MET A 107 -5.30 7.53 3.27
CA MET A 107 -4.95 8.94 3.42
C MET A 107 -3.78 9.30 2.52
N THR A 108 -3.85 10.47 1.93
CA THR A 108 -2.85 10.99 0.99
C THR A 108 -2.51 12.42 1.40
N ASP A 109 -1.25 12.82 1.24
CA ASP A 109 -0.82 14.18 1.59
C ASP A 109 -1.30 15.22 0.58
N VAL A 110 -1.69 14.78 -0.61
CA VAL A 110 -2.18 15.64 -1.69
C VAL A 110 -3.68 15.90 -1.56
N ASP A 111 -4.07 17.15 -1.82
CA ASP A 111 -5.46 17.52 -2.01
C ASP A 111 -5.93 17.02 -3.39
N VAL A 112 -6.96 16.17 -3.38
CA VAL A 112 -7.49 15.52 -4.58
C VAL A 112 -8.08 16.55 -5.56
N ASP A 113 -8.69 17.63 -5.05
CA ASP A 113 -9.27 18.68 -5.91
C ASP A 113 -8.17 19.46 -6.62
N GLU A 114 -7.08 19.79 -5.91
CA GLU A 114 -5.91 20.44 -6.51
C GLU A 114 -5.22 19.54 -7.54
N LEU A 115 -5.16 18.23 -7.27
CA LEU A 115 -4.60 17.25 -8.20
C LEU A 115 -5.44 17.15 -9.48
N GLN A 116 -6.77 17.10 -9.33
CA GLN A 116 -7.71 17.07 -10.45
C GLN A 116 -7.59 18.32 -11.32
N GLU A 117 -7.54 19.51 -10.72
CA GLU A 117 -7.28 20.73 -11.46
C GLU A 117 -5.96 20.68 -12.23
N THR A 118 -4.92 20.13 -11.61
CA THR A 118 -3.59 20.02 -12.22
C THR A 118 -3.61 19.09 -13.44
N PHE A 119 -4.26 17.93 -13.33
CA PHE A 119 -4.42 17.00 -14.43
C PHE A 119 -5.28 17.60 -15.54
N ASN A 120 -6.41 18.21 -15.20
CA ASN A 120 -7.28 18.88 -16.17
C ASN A 120 -6.56 20.01 -16.91
N LYS A 121 -5.78 20.84 -16.24
CA LYS A 121 -4.98 21.92 -16.87
C LYS A 121 -3.92 21.36 -17.84
N LYS A 122 -3.34 20.21 -17.53
CA LYS A 122 -2.34 19.55 -18.39
C LYS A 122 -2.96 19.02 -19.69
N HIS A 123 -4.18 18.50 -19.62
CA HIS A 123 -4.89 17.90 -20.76
C HIS A 123 -5.83 18.86 -21.51
N ALA A 124 -6.23 20.00 -20.92
CA ALA A 124 -7.03 21.03 -21.59
C ALA A 124 -6.29 21.80 -22.72
N LYS A 125 -5.00 21.53 -22.93
CA LYS A 125 -4.20 22.11 -24.02
C LYS A 125 -4.18 21.28 -25.30
N TYR A 126 -4.91 20.17 -25.34
CA TYR A 126 -5.09 19.29 -26.49
C TYR A 126 -6.56 19.21 -26.88
#